data_AF-A0A258GQ63-F1
#
_entry.id   AF-A0A258GQ63-F1
#
_cell.length_a   1.000
_cell.length_b   1.000
_cell.length_c   1.000
_cell.angle_alpha   90.00
_cell.angle_beta   90.00
_cell.angle_gamma   90.00
#
_symmetry.space_group_name_H-M   'P 1'
#
loop_
_entity.id
_entity.type
_entity.pdbx_description
1 polymer ?
#
loop_
_entity_poly.entity_id
_entity_poly.type
_entity_poly.pdbx_seq_one_letter_code
_entity_poly.pdbx_strand_id
1 'polypeptide(L)'
;MSQDLAISLAKIAGSVALLAIVLWGVSRLAKLMKLDAEVSRKLIHISLGLYCLTFPLVFSQAWEVGATCGLALVVFVLARGVARTSLGAGLHAVERKSYGELLFAVSVALLFWLKDGHFVSISMHQKAPVGPVLYVLPILILTLCDAASALVGSRYGKRKFQIEEGSKSVEGVVVFAVTSWLLSLIVILLLTDIGRGEAVLLAFITAVFGALLEGASWRGLDNLFIPLGLYFLLSNLLYLGVPGLATIAGVFFFALLALLYVSRERPGEERHFLAAGATLFFCIGIFAEPTSVITPGVAVATYFIADAVRQKQRPPFDALNLLIVTLAVAMLFFVVSHVARMDTIFGFNLSFAALAAGISGRFSKTMWRLLLVIAIAWAAMSIRTYWAEEQSRDALVFTLVGLAGIVALAGAGWMLRRNDYGRPWMVLGGLSMAIGFAALPLSAGMSTP
;
A
#
# COMPACT_ATOMS: atom_id res chain seq x y z
N MET A 1 -36.74 -16.24 -1.99
CA MET A 1 -35.68 -15.58 -1.19
C MET A 1 -35.55 -16.36 0.11
N SER A 2 -34.38 -16.90 0.45
CA SER A 2 -34.20 -17.56 1.75
C SER A 2 -34.39 -16.54 2.88
N GLN A 3 -34.83 -17.00 4.05
CA GLN A 3 -35.01 -16.12 5.22
C GLN A 3 -33.69 -15.42 5.60
N ASP A 4 -32.56 -16.12 5.49
CA ASP A 4 -31.23 -15.56 5.77
C ASP A 4 -30.89 -14.40 4.82
N LEU A 5 -31.16 -14.57 3.52
CA LEU A 5 -30.91 -13.52 2.54
C LEU A 5 -31.80 -12.28 2.80
N ALA A 6 -33.06 -12.49 3.24
CA ALA A 6 -33.93 -11.39 3.62
C ALA A 6 -33.40 -10.62 4.83
N ILE A 7 -32.90 -11.32 5.85
CA ILE A 7 -32.30 -10.70 7.04
C ILE A 7 -31.04 -9.92 6.66
N SER A 8 -30.15 -10.49 5.85
CA SER A 8 -28.95 -9.80 5.36
C SER A 8 -29.30 -8.53 4.58
N LEU A 9 -30.28 -8.59 3.67
CA LEU A 9 -30.73 -7.42 2.91
C LEU A 9 -31.34 -6.35 3.82
N ALA A 10 -32.11 -6.74 4.85
CA ALA A 10 -32.64 -5.81 5.83
C ALA A 10 -31.54 -5.13 6.65
N LYS A 11 -30.51 -5.89 7.09
CA LYS A 11 -29.33 -5.34 7.77
C LYS A 11 -28.59 -4.34 6.88
N ILE A 12 -28.36 -4.67 5.61
CA ILE A 12 -27.68 -3.79 4.64
C ILE A 12 -28.47 -2.49 4.44
N ALA A 13 -29.77 -2.59 4.16
CA ALA A 13 -30.62 -1.42 3.94
C ALA A 13 -30.72 -0.54 5.20
N GLY A 14 -30.95 -1.15 6.36
CA GLY A 14 -31.00 -0.45 7.65
C GLY A 14 -29.67 0.23 7.99
N SER A 15 -28.55 -0.46 7.73
CA SER A 15 -27.19 0.06 7.90
C SER A 15 -26.96 1.30 7.02
N VAL A 16 -27.24 1.22 5.71
CA VAL A 16 -27.05 2.37 4.81
C VAL A 16 -27.95 3.55 5.20
N ALA A 17 -29.20 3.27 5.58
CA ALA A 17 -30.12 4.31 6.06
C ALA A 17 -29.60 5.00 7.34
N LEU A 18 -29.13 4.21 8.33
CA LEU A 18 -28.54 4.72 9.55
C LEU A 18 -27.32 5.59 9.27
N LEU A 19 -26.40 5.12 8.41
CA LEU A 19 -25.24 5.89 7.99
C LEU A 19 -25.65 7.21 7.36
N ALA A 20 -26.61 7.21 6.43
CA ALA A 20 -27.11 8.43 5.80
C ALA A 20 -27.68 9.42 6.82
N ILE A 21 -28.44 8.94 7.81
CA ILE A 21 -28.99 9.76 8.90
C ILE A 21 -27.88 10.36 9.76
N VAL A 22 -26.88 9.56 10.16
CA VAL A 22 -25.74 10.02 10.96
C VAL A 22 -24.96 11.09 10.21
N LEU A 23 -24.59 10.84 8.94
CA LEU A 23 -23.84 11.80 8.13
C LEU A 23 -24.63 13.08 7.86
N TRP A 24 -25.94 12.97 7.61
CA TRP A 24 -26.82 14.12 7.48
C TRP A 24 -26.89 14.94 8.77
N GLY A 25 -27.07 14.29 9.92
CA GLY A 25 -27.13 14.93 11.23
C GLY A 25 -25.83 15.67 11.57
N VAL A 26 -24.69 15.02 11.39
CA VAL A 26 -23.36 15.61 11.61
C VAL A 26 -23.11 16.78 10.66
N SER A 27 -23.48 16.63 9.37
CA SER A 27 -23.36 17.71 8.39
C SER A 27 -24.25 18.91 8.73
N ARG A 28 -25.46 18.66 9.25
CA ARG A 28 -26.39 19.72 9.66
C ARG A 28 -25.88 20.44 10.90
N LEU A 29 -25.42 19.70 11.91
CA LEU A 29 -24.82 20.26 13.12
C LEU A 29 -23.59 21.11 12.80
N ALA A 30 -22.69 20.61 11.95
CA ALA A 30 -21.50 21.36 11.55
C ALA A 30 -21.84 22.69 10.85
N LYS A 31 -22.89 22.71 10.01
CA LYS A 31 -23.41 23.94 9.39
C LYS A 31 -24.04 24.88 10.42
N LEU A 32 -24.83 24.36 11.36
CA LEU A 32 -25.48 25.15 12.41
C LEU A 32 -24.45 25.81 13.33
N MET A 33 -23.39 25.08 13.67
CA MET A 33 -22.27 25.57 14.49
C MET A 33 -21.24 26.41 13.71
N LYS A 34 -21.45 26.62 12.40
CA LYS A 34 -20.55 27.36 11.49
C LYS A 34 -19.09 26.88 11.60
N LEU A 35 -18.88 25.57 11.70
CA LEU A 35 -17.55 25.00 11.83
C LEU A 35 -16.74 25.23 10.55
N ASP A 36 -15.43 25.39 10.70
CA ASP A 36 -14.50 25.44 9.57
C ASP A 36 -14.66 24.22 8.67
N ALA A 37 -14.43 24.40 7.37
CA ALA A 37 -14.59 23.34 6.38
C ALA A 37 -13.73 22.10 6.70
N GLU A 38 -12.52 22.31 7.25
CA GLU A 38 -11.62 21.23 7.66
C GLU A 38 -12.17 20.43 8.85
N VAL A 39 -12.66 21.14 9.88
CA VAL A 39 -13.28 20.53 11.06
C VAL A 39 -14.53 19.74 10.66
N SER A 40 -15.39 20.33 9.83
CA SER A 40 -16.59 19.68 9.29
C SER A 40 -16.25 18.39 8.53
N ARG A 41 -15.22 18.43 7.69
CA ARG A 41 -14.73 17.27 6.94
C ARG A 41 -14.24 16.16 7.87
N LYS A 42 -13.44 16.50 8.89
CA LYS A 42 -12.90 15.50 9.83
C LYS A 42 -13.95 14.95 10.78
N LEU A 43 -15.00 15.72 11.14
CA LEU A 43 -16.15 15.18 11.87
C LEU A 43 -16.92 14.14 11.06
N ILE A 44 -17.14 14.37 9.76
CA ILE A 44 -17.75 13.39 8.86
C ILE A 44 -16.88 12.13 8.77
N HIS A 45 -15.57 12.29 8.60
CA HIS A 45 -14.60 11.19 8.57
C HIS A 45 -14.62 10.37 9.86
N ILE A 46 -14.58 11.03 11.02
CA ILE A 46 -14.66 10.38 12.33
C ILE A 46 -15.97 9.60 12.46
N SER A 47 -17.10 10.22 12.10
CA SER A 47 -18.42 9.59 12.21
C SER A 47 -18.53 8.36 11.31
N LEU A 48 -18.01 8.44 10.09
CA LEU A 48 -17.96 7.32 9.15
C LEU A 48 -17.06 6.19 9.68
N GLY A 49 -15.89 6.51 10.20
CA GLY A 49 -14.97 5.52 10.75
C GLY A 49 -15.52 4.81 11.99
N LEU A 50 -16.07 5.56 12.94
CA LEU A 50 -16.74 5.01 14.13
C LEU A 50 -17.95 4.14 13.75
N TYR A 51 -18.68 4.55 12.71
CA TYR A 51 -19.77 3.74 12.15
C TYR A 51 -19.25 2.39 11.63
N CYS A 52 -18.18 2.39 10.83
CA CYS A 52 -17.58 1.17 10.31
C CYS A 52 -17.04 0.24 11.41
N LEU A 53 -16.57 0.77 12.54
CA LEU A 53 -16.16 -0.06 13.69
C LEU A 53 -17.30 -0.92 14.26
N THR A 54 -18.56 -0.60 13.97
CA THR A 54 -19.71 -1.42 14.40
C THR A 54 -19.94 -2.64 13.50
N PHE A 55 -19.30 -2.74 12.33
CA PHE A 55 -19.58 -3.79 11.35
C PHE A 55 -19.37 -5.21 11.89
N PRO A 56 -18.30 -5.52 12.67
CA PRO A 56 -18.13 -6.85 13.26
C PRO A 56 -19.24 -7.27 14.23
N LEU A 57 -20.04 -6.32 14.72
CA LEU A 57 -21.18 -6.58 15.61
C LEU A 57 -22.48 -6.78 14.84
N VAL A 58 -22.60 -6.18 13.65
CA VAL A 58 -23.85 -6.16 12.84
C VAL A 58 -23.84 -7.27 11.79
N PHE A 59 -22.70 -7.44 11.12
CA PHE A 59 -22.53 -8.33 9.98
C PHE A 59 -21.76 -9.57 10.35
N SER A 60 -22.16 -10.69 9.76
CA SER A 60 -21.53 -11.99 9.98
C SER A 60 -20.76 -12.46 8.76
N GLN A 61 -21.08 -11.95 7.57
CA GLN A 61 -20.46 -12.39 6.32
C GLN A 61 -19.84 -11.20 5.56
N ALA A 62 -18.66 -11.42 4.98
CA ALA A 62 -17.90 -10.37 4.30
C ALA A 62 -18.65 -9.74 3.10
N TRP A 63 -19.47 -10.52 2.40
CA TRP A 63 -20.26 -9.98 1.28
C TRP A 63 -21.31 -8.95 1.75
N GLU A 64 -21.83 -9.08 2.98
CA GLU A 64 -22.80 -8.12 3.53
C GLU A 64 -22.16 -6.75 3.72
N VAL A 65 -20.91 -6.73 4.20
CA VAL A 65 -20.11 -5.52 4.35
C VAL A 65 -19.75 -4.94 2.99
N GLY A 66 -19.29 -5.78 2.05
CA GLY A 66 -19.02 -5.36 0.67
C GLY A 66 -20.24 -4.73 -0.01
N ALA A 67 -21.41 -5.35 0.13
CA ALA A 67 -22.68 -4.83 -0.38
C ALA A 67 -23.09 -3.52 0.30
N THR A 68 -22.91 -3.40 1.61
CA THR A 68 -23.16 -2.18 2.38
C THR A 68 -22.27 -1.03 1.90
N CYS A 69 -20.96 -1.26 1.77
CA CYS A 69 -20.00 -0.28 1.27
C CYS A 69 -20.32 0.13 -0.18
N GLY A 70 -20.62 -0.85 -1.05
CA GLY A 70 -21.01 -0.59 -2.44
C GLY A 70 -22.29 0.23 -2.56
N LEU A 71 -23.33 -0.13 -1.80
CA LEU A 71 -24.60 0.59 -1.79
C LEU A 71 -24.43 2.01 -1.22
N ALA A 72 -23.67 2.17 -0.14
CA ALA A 72 -23.36 3.49 0.43
C ALA A 72 -22.64 4.39 -0.58
N LEU A 73 -21.66 3.85 -1.33
CA LEU A 73 -20.99 4.59 -2.40
C LEU A 73 -21.96 5.00 -3.51
N VAL A 74 -22.85 4.10 -3.95
CA VAL A 74 -23.88 4.42 -4.96
C VAL A 74 -24.78 5.55 -4.47
N VAL A 75 -25.34 5.43 -3.26
CA VAL A 75 -26.19 6.47 -2.64
C VAL A 75 -25.45 7.80 -2.57
N PHE A 76 -24.18 7.76 -2.18
CA PHE A 76 -23.35 8.94 -2.07
C PHE A 76 -23.05 9.62 -3.42
N VAL A 77 -22.74 8.83 -4.45
CA VAL A 77 -22.55 9.31 -5.83
C VAL A 77 -23.84 9.91 -6.39
N LEU A 78 -24.98 9.24 -6.17
CA LEU A 78 -26.30 9.75 -6.58
C LEU A 78 -26.64 11.06 -5.88
N ALA A 79 -26.43 11.15 -4.56
CA ALA A 79 -26.66 12.37 -3.80
C ALA A 79 -25.78 13.54 -4.30
N ARG A 80 -24.52 13.27 -4.67
CA ARG A 80 -23.64 14.25 -5.32
C ARG A 80 -24.12 14.65 -6.71
N GLY A 81 -24.57 13.69 -7.52
CA GLY A 81 -25.11 13.93 -8.86
C GLY A 81 -26.32 14.87 -8.83
N VAL A 82 -27.25 14.64 -7.90
CA VAL A 82 -28.41 15.51 -7.66
C VAL A 82 -28.01 16.90 -7.15
N ALA A 83 -27.02 16.98 -6.25
CA ALA A 83 -26.52 18.27 -5.78
C ALA A 83 -25.86 19.09 -6.90
N ARG A 84 -25.16 18.42 -7.83
CA ARG A 84 -24.51 19.04 -9.00
C ARG A 84 -25.49 19.59 -10.03
N THR A 85 -26.64 18.95 -10.24
CA THR A 85 -27.67 19.42 -11.17
C THR A 85 -28.51 20.57 -10.59
N SER A 86 -28.61 20.67 -9.26
CA SER A 86 -29.32 21.77 -8.58
C SER A 86 -28.50 23.06 -8.41
N LEU A 87 -27.17 23.01 -8.55
CA LEU A 87 -26.24 24.12 -8.32
C LEU A 87 -25.25 24.20 -9.48
N GLY A 88 -25.63 24.91 -10.54
CA GLY A 88 -24.80 25.12 -11.72
C GLY A 88 -23.46 25.80 -11.43
N ALA A 89 -22.43 25.39 -12.18
CA ALA A 89 -21.12 26.03 -12.33
C ALA A 89 -20.21 26.10 -11.07
N GLY A 90 -19.50 25.00 -10.78
CA GLY A 90 -18.37 25.00 -9.83
C GLY A 90 -17.56 23.69 -9.83
N LEU A 91 -17.55 22.98 -10.96
CA LEU A 91 -17.44 21.52 -10.97
C LEU A 91 -16.02 20.92 -11.10
N HIS A 92 -14.97 21.74 -11.06
CA HIS A 92 -13.59 21.22 -11.11
C HIS A 92 -12.91 21.01 -9.75
N ALA A 93 -13.53 21.43 -8.63
CA ALA A 93 -12.96 21.22 -7.29
C ALA A 93 -13.39 19.89 -6.61
N VAL A 94 -14.30 19.13 -7.24
CA VAL A 94 -14.99 17.98 -6.60
C VAL A 94 -14.44 16.62 -7.05
N GLU A 95 -13.69 16.52 -8.15
CA GLU A 95 -13.14 15.24 -8.62
C GLU A 95 -12.10 14.63 -7.66
N ARG A 96 -11.29 15.46 -6.98
CA ARG A 96 -10.30 15.01 -5.99
C ARG A 96 -10.90 14.32 -4.76
N LYS A 97 -12.12 14.69 -4.34
CA LYS A 97 -12.74 14.11 -3.13
C LYS A 97 -13.24 12.67 -3.33
N SER A 98 -13.51 12.24 -4.57
CA SER A 98 -14.16 10.96 -4.84
C SER A 98 -13.25 9.75 -4.66
N TYR A 99 -11.93 9.90 -4.85
CA TYR A 99 -11.00 8.77 -4.72
C TYR A 99 -10.84 8.33 -3.27
N GLY A 100 -10.68 9.27 -2.33
CA GLY A 100 -10.51 8.94 -0.91
C GLY A 100 -11.69 8.18 -0.31
N GLU A 101 -12.92 8.58 -0.64
CA GLU A 101 -14.15 7.91 -0.15
C GLU A 101 -14.30 6.49 -0.72
N LEU A 102 -13.98 6.31 -2.01
CA LEU A 102 -13.94 5.00 -2.64
C LEU A 102 -12.87 4.11 -2.00
N LEU A 103 -11.65 4.64 -1.83
CA LEU A 103 -10.53 3.93 -1.23
C LEU A 103 -10.82 3.54 0.23
N PHE A 104 -11.45 4.43 1.00
CA PHE A 104 -11.92 4.14 2.35
C PHE A 104 -12.91 2.97 2.36
N ALA A 105 -13.95 3.02 1.54
CA ALA A 105 -14.96 1.96 1.48
C ALA A 105 -14.35 0.61 1.06
N VAL A 106 -13.43 0.61 0.10
CA VAL A 106 -12.66 -0.58 -0.30
C VAL A 106 -11.82 -1.09 0.88
N SER A 107 -11.12 -0.22 1.58
CA SER A 107 -10.28 -0.60 2.73
C SER A 107 -11.10 -1.26 3.84
N VAL A 108 -12.30 -0.74 4.16
CA VAL A 108 -13.18 -1.28 5.19
C VAL A 108 -13.69 -2.66 4.82
N ALA A 109 -14.17 -2.84 3.58
CA ALA A 109 -14.66 -4.13 3.10
C ALA A 109 -13.53 -5.17 3.08
N LEU A 110 -12.34 -4.79 2.59
CA LEU A 110 -11.18 -5.67 2.58
C LEU A 110 -10.74 -6.03 4.00
N LEU A 111 -10.59 -5.07 4.91
CA LEU A 111 -10.22 -5.36 6.30
C LEU A 111 -11.21 -6.29 6.98
N PHE A 112 -12.50 -6.11 6.73
CA PHE A 112 -13.51 -6.98 7.34
C PHE A 112 -13.35 -8.43 6.89
N TRP A 113 -13.01 -8.64 5.63
CA TRP A 113 -12.71 -9.98 5.13
C TRP A 113 -11.36 -10.48 5.64
N LEU A 114 -10.32 -9.64 5.60
CA LEU A 114 -8.96 -9.97 6.03
C LEU A 114 -8.84 -10.33 7.52
N LYS A 115 -9.65 -9.73 8.41
CA LYS A 115 -9.60 -9.96 9.87
C LYS A 115 -9.68 -11.43 10.27
N ASP A 116 -10.26 -12.27 9.41
CA ASP A 116 -10.41 -13.71 9.60
C ASP A 116 -9.13 -14.50 9.25
N GLY A 117 -7.99 -13.82 9.10
CA GLY A 117 -6.66 -14.42 8.90
C GLY A 117 -6.33 -14.69 7.44
N HIS A 118 -7.04 -14.07 6.50
CA HIS A 118 -6.72 -14.19 5.08
C HIS A 118 -5.46 -13.37 4.73
N PHE A 119 -4.65 -13.88 3.80
CA PHE A 119 -3.41 -13.21 3.36
C PHE A 119 -2.35 -12.97 4.45
N VAL A 120 -2.30 -13.83 5.47
CA VAL A 120 -1.24 -13.81 6.49
C VAL A 120 -0.07 -14.68 6.01
N SER A 121 1.16 -14.15 6.07
CA SER A 121 2.36 -14.94 5.80
C SER A 121 2.56 -15.97 6.91
N ILE A 122 2.34 -17.25 6.58
CA ILE A 122 2.51 -18.38 7.52
C ILE A 122 4.01 -18.63 7.77
N SER A 123 4.89 -18.19 6.87
CA SER A 123 6.34 -18.44 6.94
C SER A 123 7.01 -17.82 8.17
N MET A 124 6.45 -16.75 8.75
CA MET A 124 7.04 -16.11 9.94
C MET A 124 6.52 -16.67 11.27
N HIS A 125 5.36 -17.32 11.33
CA HIS A 125 4.73 -17.71 12.60
C HIS A 125 3.91 -18.99 12.51
N GLN A 126 4.01 -19.84 13.54
CA GLN A 126 3.21 -21.05 13.68
C GLN A 126 1.72 -20.80 13.99
N LYS A 127 1.34 -19.57 14.36
CA LYS A 127 -0.03 -19.19 14.71
C LYS A 127 -0.48 -17.99 13.89
N ALA A 128 -1.53 -18.15 13.08
CA ALA A 128 -2.15 -17.03 12.39
C ALA A 128 -2.81 -16.09 13.41
N PRO A 129 -2.48 -14.78 13.43
CA PRO A 129 -3.27 -13.83 14.17
C PRO A 129 -4.64 -13.67 13.52
N VAL A 130 -5.64 -13.94 14.34
CA VAL A 130 -7.05 -13.75 14.03
C VAL A 130 -7.65 -12.99 15.19
N GLY A 131 -8.39 -11.95 14.89
CA GLY A 131 -9.15 -11.28 15.92
C GLY A 131 -9.58 -9.86 15.57
N PRO A 132 -10.47 -9.28 16.41
CA PRO A 132 -11.00 -7.95 16.22
C PRO A 132 -9.92 -6.87 16.09
N VAL A 133 -8.75 -7.07 16.72
CA VAL A 133 -7.63 -6.13 16.67
C VAL A 133 -7.19 -5.79 15.23
N LEU A 134 -7.22 -6.77 14.32
CA LEU A 134 -6.80 -6.60 12.92
C LEU A 134 -7.76 -5.75 12.09
N TYR A 135 -9.00 -5.58 12.56
CA TYR A 135 -10.01 -4.71 11.95
C TYR A 135 -10.10 -3.37 12.68
N VAL A 136 -10.22 -3.43 14.01
CA VAL A 136 -10.51 -2.29 14.87
C VAL A 136 -9.35 -1.31 14.89
N LEU A 137 -8.12 -1.78 15.12
CA LEU A 137 -6.97 -0.88 15.29
C LEU A 137 -6.65 -0.09 14.01
N PRO A 138 -6.55 -0.71 12.82
CA PRO A 138 -6.28 0.03 11.59
C PRO A 138 -7.35 1.08 11.26
N ILE A 139 -8.64 0.76 11.44
CA ILE A 139 -9.74 1.70 11.20
C ILE A 139 -9.70 2.81 12.24
N LEU A 140 -9.46 2.51 13.51
CA LEU A 140 -9.41 3.52 14.56
C LEU A 140 -8.25 4.51 14.34
N ILE A 141 -7.08 4.02 13.92
CA ILE A 141 -5.94 4.87 13.57
C ILE A 141 -6.28 5.76 12.36
N LEU A 142 -6.81 5.20 11.28
CA LEU A 142 -7.24 6.01 10.14
C LEU A 142 -8.32 7.01 10.53
N THR A 143 -9.18 6.71 11.49
CA THR A 143 -10.31 7.56 11.86
C THR A 143 -9.86 8.72 12.75
N LEU A 144 -9.13 8.42 13.83
CA LEU A 144 -8.80 9.38 14.87
C LEU A 144 -7.44 10.04 14.66
N CYS A 145 -6.41 9.27 14.30
CA CYS A 145 -5.05 9.80 14.15
C CYS A 145 -4.93 10.69 12.91
N ASP A 146 -5.55 10.32 11.79
CA ASP A 146 -5.62 11.16 10.58
C ASP A 146 -6.40 12.47 10.85
N ALA A 147 -7.49 12.40 11.60
CA ALA A 147 -8.24 13.58 11.98
C ALA A 147 -7.41 14.51 12.88
N ALA A 148 -6.78 13.96 13.92
CA ALA A 148 -5.90 14.72 14.81
C ALA A 148 -4.71 15.36 14.06
N SER A 149 -4.04 14.56 13.21
CA SER A 149 -2.94 15.00 12.36
C SER A 149 -3.33 16.17 11.47
N ALA A 150 -4.47 16.08 10.79
CA ALA A 150 -4.91 17.12 9.86
C ALA A 150 -5.37 18.40 10.58
N LEU A 151 -6.07 18.28 11.71
CA LEU A 151 -6.51 19.43 12.50
C LEU A 151 -5.32 20.19 13.11
N VAL A 152 -4.36 19.47 13.68
CA VAL A 152 -3.15 20.09 14.22
C VAL A 152 -2.25 20.61 13.11
N GLY A 153 -2.04 19.82 12.05
CA GLY A 153 -1.18 20.18 10.94
C GLY A 153 -1.68 21.38 10.13
N SER A 154 -3.00 21.54 9.99
CA SER A 154 -3.58 22.71 9.31
C SER A 154 -3.50 23.98 10.16
N ARG A 155 -3.70 23.89 11.49
CA ARG A 155 -3.75 25.05 12.39
C ARG A 155 -2.39 25.46 12.97
N TYR A 156 -1.53 24.50 13.27
CA TYR A 156 -0.25 24.71 13.98
C TYR A 156 0.97 24.27 13.18
N GLY A 157 0.79 23.70 11.97
CA GLY A 157 1.88 23.22 11.13
C GLY A 157 2.79 24.36 10.65
N LYS A 158 4.03 24.35 11.12
CA LYS A 158 5.06 25.34 10.74
C LYS A 158 6.03 24.75 9.73
N ARG A 159 6.42 23.48 9.91
CA ARG A 159 7.38 22.80 9.04
C ARG A 159 6.62 21.97 8.01
N LYS A 160 6.33 22.60 6.87
CA LYS A 160 5.63 21.94 5.75
C LYS A 160 6.61 21.29 4.79
N PHE A 161 6.24 20.12 4.27
CA PHE A 161 6.95 19.44 3.19
C PHE A 161 5.98 19.17 2.04
N GLN A 162 6.50 19.20 0.82
CA GLN A 162 5.71 19.00 -0.39
C GLN A 162 5.51 17.50 -0.66
N ILE A 163 4.32 17.17 -1.13
CA ILE A 163 3.96 15.87 -1.69
C ILE A 163 3.44 16.09 -3.12
N GLU A 164 3.33 15.03 -3.93
CA GLU A 164 2.87 15.15 -5.34
C GLU A 164 1.59 16.00 -5.47
N GLU A 165 0.68 15.90 -4.50
CA GLU A 165 -0.55 16.68 -4.47
C GLU A 165 -0.74 17.45 -3.16
N GLY A 166 0.01 18.55 -2.99
CA GLY A 166 -0.16 19.50 -1.89
C GLY A 166 1.02 19.51 -0.92
N SER A 167 0.74 19.73 0.37
CA SER A 167 1.75 19.77 1.42
C SER A 167 1.24 19.13 2.71
N LYS A 168 2.10 18.39 3.40
CA LYS A 168 1.87 17.92 4.77
C LYS A 168 2.79 18.66 5.74
N SER A 169 2.56 18.51 7.04
CA SER A 169 3.38 19.15 8.09
C SER A 169 4.04 18.12 8.98
N VAL A 170 5.26 18.40 9.42
CA VAL A 170 5.97 17.56 10.39
C VAL A 170 5.18 17.48 11.69
N GLU A 171 4.60 18.60 12.13
CA GLU A 171 3.77 18.64 13.34
C GLU A 171 2.56 17.70 13.25
N GLY A 172 1.86 17.67 12.10
CA GLY A 172 0.76 16.73 11.86
C GLY A 172 1.20 15.27 11.93
N VAL A 173 2.32 14.91 11.27
CA VAL A 173 2.87 13.55 11.29
C VAL A 173 3.28 13.13 12.71
N VAL A 174 3.84 14.05 13.52
CA VAL A 174 4.17 13.78 14.92
C VAL A 174 2.90 13.53 15.75
N VAL A 175 1.84 14.34 15.56
CA VAL A 175 0.55 14.10 16.23
C VAL A 175 -0.05 12.76 15.81
N PHE A 176 0.01 12.41 14.52
CA PHE A 176 -0.39 11.09 14.05
C PHE A 176 0.36 9.99 14.81
N ALA A 177 1.69 10.08 14.88
CA ALA A 177 2.52 9.07 15.54
C ALA A 177 2.18 8.93 17.02
N VAL A 178 2.08 10.03 17.77
CA VAL A 178 1.79 10.00 19.21
C VAL A 178 0.39 9.46 19.48
N THR A 179 -0.62 9.92 18.74
CA THR A 179 -2.00 9.44 18.91
C THR A 179 -2.14 7.97 18.49
N SER A 180 -1.47 7.56 17.42
CA SER A 180 -1.39 6.17 16.97
C SER A 180 -0.74 5.29 18.02
N TRP A 181 0.38 5.71 18.61
CA TRP A 181 1.07 4.96 19.67
C TRP A 181 0.17 4.71 20.88
N LEU A 182 -0.52 5.74 21.37
CA LEU A 182 -1.43 5.62 22.50
C LEU A 182 -2.62 4.71 22.18
N LEU A 183 -3.24 4.89 21.01
CA LEU A 183 -4.37 4.05 20.59
C LEU A 183 -3.95 2.59 20.37
N SER A 184 -2.82 2.35 19.73
CA SER A 184 -2.27 1.01 19.58
C SER A 184 -2.01 0.35 20.93
N LEU A 185 -1.38 1.06 21.87
CA LEU A 185 -1.11 0.52 23.21
C LEU A 185 -2.41 0.13 23.91
N ILE A 186 -3.43 1.01 23.91
CA ILE A 186 -4.73 0.76 24.52
C ILE A 186 -5.41 -0.45 23.86
N VAL A 187 -5.53 -0.44 22.54
CA VAL A 187 -6.29 -1.47 21.81
C VAL A 187 -5.60 -2.83 21.87
N ILE A 188 -4.27 -2.89 21.74
CA ILE A 188 -3.51 -4.13 21.84
C ILE A 188 -3.66 -4.72 23.25
N LEU A 189 -3.51 -3.92 24.31
CA LEU A 189 -3.67 -4.40 25.68
C LEU A 189 -5.10 -4.87 26.02
N LEU A 190 -6.12 -4.31 25.35
CA LEU A 190 -7.52 -4.67 25.60
C LEU A 190 -8.02 -5.84 24.74
N LEU A 191 -7.54 -5.98 23.50
CA LEU A 191 -8.08 -6.92 22.52
C LEU A 191 -7.18 -8.11 22.23
N THR A 192 -6.01 -8.21 22.88
CA THR A 192 -5.05 -9.30 22.64
C THR A 192 -4.51 -9.85 23.95
N ASP A 193 -3.94 -11.05 23.89
CA ASP A 193 -3.37 -11.80 25.02
C ASP A 193 -1.84 -11.70 25.11
N ILE A 194 -1.22 -10.84 24.30
CA ILE A 194 0.24 -10.70 24.25
C ILE A 194 0.77 -10.01 25.51
N GLY A 195 2.04 -10.26 25.83
CA GLY A 195 2.68 -9.65 26.98
C GLY A 195 2.80 -8.12 26.86
N ARG A 196 2.96 -7.46 28.02
CA ARG A 196 3.02 -5.98 28.09
C ARG A 196 4.24 -5.41 27.34
N GLY A 197 5.35 -6.15 27.33
CA GLY A 197 6.55 -5.75 26.60
C GLY A 197 6.33 -5.77 25.09
N GLU A 198 5.69 -6.82 24.59
CA GLU A 198 5.27 -6.98 23.20
C GLU A 198 4.30 -5.86 22.80
N ALA A 199 3.31 -5.56 23.64
CA ALA A 199 2.34 -4.50 23.39
C ALA A 199 3.03 -3.12 23.22
N VAL A 200 3.99 -2.78 24.09
CA VAL A 200 4.74 -1.52 23.99
C VAL A 200 5.55 -1.43 22.70
N LEU A 201 6.29 -2.50 22.37
CA LEU A 201 7.11 -2.55 21.16
C LEU A 201 6.25 -2.52 19.88
N LEU A 202 5.19 -3.33 19.83
CA LEU A 202 4.31 -3.39 18.66
C LEU A 202 3.53 -2.09 18.46
N ALA A 203 3.07 -1.44 19.54
CA ALA A 203 2.44 -0.13 19.46
C ALA A 203 3.41 0.92 18.92
N PHE A 204 4.68 0.89 19.33
CA PHE A 204 5.70 1.80 18.80
C PHE A 204 5.95 1.57 17.31
N ILE A 205 6.12 0.32 16.87
CA ILE A 205 6.31 -0.01 15.45
C ILE A 205 5.09 0.44 14.63
N THR A 206 3.88 0.17 15.13
CA THR A 206 2.61 0.55 14.49
C THR A 206 2.47 2.06 14.34
N ALA A 207 2.86 2.81 15.37
CA ALA A 207 2.83 4.27 15.36
C ALA A 207 3.77 4.87 14.32
N VAL A 208 5.03 4.45 14.33
CA VAL A 208 6.05 4.97 13.42
C VAL A 208 5.73 4.57 11.97
N PHE A 209 5.28 3.33 11.75
CA PHE A 209 4.91 2.86 10.43
C PHE A 209 3.65 3.55 9.89
N GLY A 210 2.63 3.71 10.72
CA GLY A 210 1.43 4.50 10.37
C GLY A 210 1.78 5.94 10.02
N ALA A 211 2.70 6.58 10.76
CA ALA A 211 3.16 7.93 10.47
C ALA A 211 3.95 8.02 9.16
N LEU A 212 4.72 6.99 8.80
CA LEU A 212 5.38 6.89 7.49
C LEU A 212 4.37 6.74 6.36
N LEU A 213 3.36 5.86 6.52
CA LEU A 213 2.27 5.70 5.55
C LEU A 213 1.52 7.03 5.36
N GLU A 214 1.21 7.72 6.45
CA GLU A 214 0.59 9.05 6.41
C GLU A 214 1.49 10.06 5.68
N GLY A 215 2.77 10.15 6.03
CA GLY A 215 3.71 11.08 5.38
C GLY A 215 3.98 10.77 3.90
N ALA A 216 3.96 9.49 3.52
CA ALA A 216 4.26 9.02 2.18
C ALA A 216 3.04 9.02 1.25
N SER A 217 1.81 9.01 1.77
CA SER A 217 0.59 8.92 0.97
C SER A 217 0.15 10.28 0.39
N TRP A 218 -0.42 10.23 -0.82
CA TRP A 218 -0.97 11.38 -1.54
C TRP A 218 -2.28 10.97 -2.24
N ARG A 219 -3.03 11.91 -2.84
CA ARG A 219 -4.27 11.62 -3.59
C ARG A 219 -5.35 10.85 -2.81
N GLY A 220 -5.33 10.92 -1.47
CA GLY A 220 -6.25 10.16 -0.62
C GLY A 220 -5.92 8.66 -0.52
N LEU A 221 -4.74 8.23 -0.98
CA LEU A 221 -4.23 6.85 -0.86
C LEU A 221 -4.00 6.43 0.60
N ASP A 222 -3.87 7.38 1.52
CA ASP A 222 -3.83 7.15 2.97
C ASP A 222 -5.05 6.34 3.45
N ASN A 223 -6.24 6.60 2.88
CA ASN A 223 -7.46 5.87 3.19
C ASN A 223 -7.43 4.38 2.81
N LEU A 224 -6.46 3.93 2.00
CA LEU A 224 -6.26 2.52 1.66
C LEU A 224 -4.97 1.97 2.30
N PHE A 225 -3.88 2.72 2.19
CA PHE A 225 -2.55 2.28 2.63
C PHE A 225 -2.40 2.24 4.14
N ILE A 226 -3.00 3.18 4.89
CA ILE A 226 -2.96 3.13 6.36
C ILE A 226 -3.68 1.87 6.85
N PRO A 227 -4.96 1.62 6.51
CA PRO A 227 -5.67 0.45 7.05
C PRO A 227 -5.03 -0.88 6.63
N LEU A 228 -4.74 -1.06 5.34
CA LEU A 228 -4.16 -2.32 4.85
C LEU A 228 -2.72 -2.52 5.29
N GLY A 229 -1.90 -1.46 5.27
CA GLY A 229 -0.52 -1.53 5.75
C GLY A 229 -0.47 -1.94 7.21
N LEU A 230 -1.28 -1.31 8.06
CA LEU A 230 -1.35 -1.65 9.48
C LEU A 230 -1.90 -3.05 9.71
N TYR A 231 -2.88 -3.51 8.92
CA TYR A 231 -3.34 -4.90 8.97
C TYR A 231 -2.18 -5.87 8.74
N PHE A 232 -1.46 -5.73 7.63
CA PHE A 232 -0.36 -6.63 7.31
C PHE A 232 0.80 -6.52 8.31
N LEU A 233 1.09 -5.32 8.83
CA LEU A 233 2.06 -5.15 9.90
C LEU A 233 1.64 -5.95 11.14
N LEU A 234 0.43 -5.73 11.64
CA LEU A 234 -0.07 -6.41 12.84
C LEU A 234 -0.15 -7.92 12.61
N SER A 235 -0.64 -8.35 11.45
CA SER A 235 -0.80 -9.78 11.14
C SER A 235 0.53 -10.52 11.02
N ASN A 236 1.63 -9.82 10.75
CA ASN A 236 2.95 -10.45 10.68
C ASN A 236 3.76 -10.29 11.98
N LEU A 237 3.41 -9.34 12.86
CA LEU A 237 4.23 -9.02 14.04
C LEU A 237 3.59 -9.37 15.38
N LEU A 238 2.28 -9.62 15.44
CA LEU A 238 1.54 -9.73 16.71
C LEU A 238 2.13 -10.74 17.70
N TYR A 239 2.61 -11.89 17.21
CA TYR A 239 3.11 -13.00 18.04
C TYR A 239 4.61 -13.26 17.88
N LEU A 240 5.37 -12.27 17.43
CA LEU A 240 6.81 -12.40 17.20
C LEU A 240 7.63 -12.45 18.51
N GLY A 241 7.00 -12.07 19.63
CA GLY A 241 7.63 -11.99 20.95
C GLY A 241 8.60 -10.82 21.10
N VAL A 242 9.03 -10.54 22.33
CA VAL A 242 9.90 -9.40 22.65
C VAL A 242 11.19 -9.36 21.81
N PRO A 243 11.96 -10.45 21.65
CA PRO A 243 13.24 -10.39 20.93
C PRO A 243 13.08 -10.03 19.46
N GLY A 244 12.11 -10.63 18.77
CA GLY A 244 11.89 -10.35 17.35
C GLY A 244 11.27 -8.97 17.13
N LEU A 245 10.32 -8.55 17.98
CA LEU A 245 9.79 -7.19 17.96
C LEU A 245 10.88 -6.14 18.23
N ALA A 246 11.77 -6.38 19.18
CA ALA A 246 12.90 -5.49 19.47
C ALA A 246 13.88 -5.40 18.29
N THR A 247 14.14 -6.52 17.61
CA THR A 247 14.98 -6.55 16.40
C THR A 247 14.36 -5.71 15.29
N ILE A 248 13.07 -5.90 15.00
CA ILE A 248 12.37 -5.13 13.97
C ILE A 248 12.30 -3.65 14.36
N ALA A 249 11.97 -3.34 15.61
CA ALA A 249 11.96 -1.95 16.11
C ALA A 249 13.34 -1.29 15.95
N GLY A 250 14.42 -2.01 16.25
CA GLY A 250 15.80 -1.53 16.08
C GLY A 250 16.12 -1.25 14.61
N VAL A 251 15.89 -2.22 13.72
CA VAL A 251 16.09 -2.05 12.26
C VAL A 251 15.28 -0.87 11.75
N PHE A 252 14.02 -0.77 12.16
CA PHE A 252 13.12 0.30 11.72
C PHE A 252 13.57 1.67 12.21
N PHE A 253 14.02 1.76 13.46
CA PHE A 253 14.57 2.99 14.03
C PHE A 253 15.83 3.45 13.29
N PHE A 254 16.78 2.55 13.04
CA PHE A 254 17.99 2.89 12.27
C PHE A 254 17.67 3.26 10.81
N ALA A 255 16.75 2.55 10.17
CA ALA A 255 16.30 2.87 8.82
C ALA A 255 15.61 4.25 8.76
N LEU A 256 14.80 4.59 9.76
CA LEU A 256 14.17 5.91 9.88
C LEU A 256 15.22 7.01 10.08
N LEU A 257 16.20 6.81 10.96
CA LEU A 257 17.30 7.76 11.16
C LEU A 257 18.10 7.97 9.88
N ALA A 258 18.41 6.89 9.15
CA ALA A 258 19.08 6.96 7.86
C ALA A 258 18.24 7.72 6.83
N LEU A 259 16.94 7.45 6.75
CA LEU A 259 16.01 8.16 5.87
C LEU A 259 15.96 9.66 6.21
N LEU A 260 15.84 10.02 7.48
CA LEU A 260 15.82 11.42 7.93
C LEU A 260 17.15 12.11 7.64
N TYR A 261 18.28 11.45 7.86
CA TYR A 261 19.61 11.97 7.56
C TYR A 261 19.79 12.22 6.06
N VAL A 262 19.49 11.23 5.22
CA VAL A 262 19.64 11.31 3.76
C VAL A 262 18.67 12.35 3.18
N SER A 263 17.45 12.46 3.69
CA SER A 263 16.43 13.36 3.17
C SER A 263 16.62 14.83 3.58
N ARG A 264 17.43 15.12 4.62
CA ARG A 264 17.55 16.46 5.23
C ARG A 264 17.98 17.56 4.24
N GLU A 265 18.83 17.21 3.26
CA GLU A 265 19.39 18.13 2.26
C GLU A 265 18.76 17.98 0.88
N ARG A 266 17.82 17.04 0.70
CA ARG A 266 17.22 16.76 -0.61
C ARG A 266 16.06 17.70 -0.93
N PRO A 267 15.75 17.94 -2.22
CA PRO A 267 14.53 18.64 -2.65
C PRO A 267 13.25 17.91 -2.24
N GLY A 268 12.12 18.61 -2.17
CA GLY A 268 10.83 18.05 -1.73
C GLY A 268 10.38 16.79 -2.49
N GLU A 269 10.53 16.79 -3.82
CA GLU A 269 10.18 15.64 -4.67
C GLU A 269 10.98 14.39 -4.32
N GLU A 270 12.29 14.54 -4.12
CA GLU A 270 13.17 13.43 -3.72
C GLU A 270 12.87 12.96 -2.30
N ARG A 271 12.52 13.85 -1.37
CA ARG A 271 12.09 13.46 -0.02
C ARG A 271 10.84 12.60 -0.06
N HIS A 272 9.84 13.00 -0.87
CA HIS A 272 8.61 12.23 -1.01
C HIS A 272 8.88 10.86 -1.63
N PHE A 273 9.72 10.80 -2.68
CA PHE A 273 10.17 9.54 -3.25
C PHE A 273 10.87 8.65 -2.21
N LEU A 274 11.81 9.19 -1.44
CA LEU A 274 12.54 8.42 -0.43
C LEU A 274 11.61 7.87 0.65
N ALA A 275 10.64 8.68 1.12
CA ALA A 275 9.66 8.24 2.10
C ALA A 275 8.73 7.15 1.55
N ALA A 276 8.20 7.33 0.33
CA ALA A 276 7.35 6.34 -0.33
C ALA A 276 8.11 5.05 -0.65
N GLY A 277 9.35 5.16 -1.13
CA GLY A 277 10.23 4.03 -1.41
C GLY A 277 10.57 3.25 -0.14
N ALA A 278 11.04 3.93 0.91
CA ALA A 278 11.35 3.28 2.19
C ALA A 278 10.12 2.55 2.77
N THR A 279 8.95 3.17 2.69
CA THR A 279 7.68 2.56 3.13
C THR A 279 7.34 1.33 2.30
N LEU A 280 7.42 1.41 0.96
CA LEU A 280 7.17 0.29 0.06
C LEU A 280 8.11 -0.89 0.30
N PHE A 281 9.42 -0.62 0.42
CA PHE A 281 10.41 -1.66 0.63
C PHE A 281 10.28 -2.32 2.00
N PHE A 282 9.92 -1.54 3.02
CA PHE A 282 9.55 -2.10 4.32
C PHE A 282 8.32 -3.02 4.22
N CYS A 283 7.27 -2.61 3.51
CA CYS A 283 6.10 -3.46 3.26
C CYS A 283 6.50 -4.77 2.55
N ILE A 284 7.33 -4.71 1.50
CA ILE A 284 7.79 -5.92 0.79
C ILE A 284 8.55 -6.85 1.75
N GLY A 285 9.42 -6.30 2.60
CA GLY A 285 10.21 -7.09 3.55
C GLY A 285 9.38 -7.75 4.66
N ILE A 286 8.35 -7.06 5.16
CA ILE A 286 7.47 -7.60 6.23
C ILE A 286 6.39 -8.52 5.67
N PHE A 287 5.84 -8.24 4.48
CA PHE A 287 4.66 -8.96 3.97
C PHE A 287 5.01 -10.21 3.17
N ALA A 288 6.18 -10.23 2.53
CA ALA A 288 6.70 -11.41 1.84
C ALA A 288 7.84 -12.00 2.67
N GLU A 289 9.08 -11.61 2.37
CA GLU A 289 10.30 -12.01 3.08
C GLU A 289 11.36 -10.91 2.91
N PRO A 290 12.30 -10.76 3.86
CA PRO A 290 13.37 -9.75 3.75
C PRO A 290 14.20 -9.87 2.46
N THR A 291 14.43 -11.08 1.95
CA THR A 291 15.19 -11.32 0.71
C THR A 291 14.45 -10.85 -0.54
N SER A 292 13.13 -10.75 -0.49
CA SER A 292 12.28 -10.31 -1.62
C SER A 292 12.39 -8.82 -1.91
N VAL A 293 13.06 -8.05 -1.05
CA VAL A 293 13.38 -6.63 -1.28
C VAL A 293 14.43 -6.45 -2.38
N ILE A 294 15.30 -7.44 -2.60
CA ILE A 294 16.49 -7.31 -3.46
C ILE A 294 16.12 -6.99 -4.92
N THR A 295 15.25 -7.79 -5.53
CA THR A 295 14.92 -7.66 -6.96
C THR A 295 14.15 -6.38 -7.30
N PRO A 296 13.11 -5.94 -6.54
CA PRO A 296 12.55 -4.61 -6.72
C PRO A 296 13.58 -3.50 -6.44
N GLY A 297 14.50 -3.71 -5.49
CA GLY A 297 15.59 -2.78 -5.17
C GLY A 297 16.50 -2.55 -6.37
N VAL A 298 16.88 -3.63 -7.06
CA VAL A 298 17.67 -3.57 -8.30
C VAL A 298 16.92 -2.81 -9.39
N ALA A 299 15.62 -3.04 -9.57
CA ALA A 299 14.82 -2.33 -10.58
C ALA A 299 14.77 -0.81 -10.32
N VAL A 300 14.54 -0.40 -9.07
CA VAL A 300 14.53 1.02 -8.67
C VAL A 300 15.93 1.64 -8.75
N ALA A 301 16.97 0.94 -8.31
CA ALA A 301 18.36 1.40 -8.42
C ALA A 301 18.77 1.58 -9.89
N THR A 302 18.33 0.67 -10.77
CA THR A 302 18.55 0.74 -12.21
C THR A 302 17.98 2.02 -12.81
N TYR A 303 16.80 2.47 -12.35
CA TYR A 303 16.24 3.75 -12.78
C TYR A 303 17.16 4.92 -12.42
N PHE A 304 17.66 5.00 -11.18
CA PHE A 304 18.56 6.10 -10.78
C PHE A 304 19.91 6.08 -11.50
N ILE A 305 20.50 4.90 -11.67
CA ILE A 305 21.75 4.74 -12.43
C ILE A 305 21.53 5.18 -13.88
N ALA A 306 20.43 4.73 -14.48
CA ALA A 306 20.10 5.05 -15.86
C ALA A 306 19.74 6.53 -16.07
N ASP A 307 19.11 7.15 -15.08
CA ASP A 307 18.76 8.56 -15.08
C ASP A 307 20.00 9.46 -14.94
N ALA A 308 20.94 9.11 -14.05
CA ALA A 308 22.20 9.82 -13.88
C ALA A 308 23.01 9.93 -15.20
N VAL A 309 22.80 9.00 -16.13
CA VAL A 309 23.45 8.96 -17.45
C VAL A 309 22.78 9.91 -18.47
N ARG A 310 21.53 10.35 -18.26
CA ARG A 310 20.74 11.04 -19.30
C ARG A 310 20.56 12.55 -19.11
N GLN A 311 20.80 13.11 -17.91
CA GLN A 311 20.73 14.56 -17.60
C GLN A 311 19.55 15.33 -18.23
N LYS A 312 18.41 14.68 -18.53
CA LYS A 312 17.24 15.34 -19.10
C LYS A 312 16.34 15.86 -17.99
N GLN A 313 15.67 16.99 -18.24
CA GLN A 313 14.61 17.53 -17.38
C GLN A 313 13.57 16.44 -17.12
N ARG A 314 13.49 15.96 -15.87
CA ARG A 314 12.52 14.97 -15.40
C ARG A 314 11.15 15.63 -15.34
N PRO A 315 10.07 14.94 -15.73
CA PRO A 315 8.75 15.32 -15.24
C PRO A 315 8.78 15.25 -13.70
N PRO A 316 8.21 16.24 -13.00
CA PRO A 316 8.15 16.21 -11.54
C PRO A 316 7.46 14.93 -11.08
N PHE A 317 7.99 14.30 -10.03
CA PHE A 317 7.48 13.04 -9.45
C PHE A 317 7.49 11.79 -10.37
N ASP A 318 8.23 11.78 -11.49
CA ASP A 318 8.31 10.60 -12.39
C ASP A 318 8.74 9.32 -11.67
N ALA A 319 9.70 9.43 -10.74
CA ALA A 319 10.18 8.31 -9.93
C ALA A 319 9.08 7.72 -9.02
N LEU A 320 8.07 8.51 -8.64
CA LEU A 320 6.94 8.07 -7.84
C LEU A 320 6.01 7.13 -8.64
N ASN A 321 5.86 7.39 -9.94
CA ASN A 321 5.13 6.48 -10.83
C ASN A 321 5.82 5.12 -10.95
N LEU A 322 7.16 5.09 -10.92
CA LEU A 322 7.90 3.83 -10.87
C LEU A 322 7.60 3.07 -9.56
N LEU A 323 7.54 3.75 -8.42
CA LEU A 323 7.17 3.10 -7.15
C LEU A 323 5.74 2.55 -7.16
N ILE A 324 4.79 3.24 -7.79
CA ILE A 324 3.43 2.72 -7.98
C ILE A 324 3.46 1.43 -8.80
N VAL A 325 4.26 1.39 -9.86
CA VAL A 325 4.44 0.18 -10.68
C VAL A 325 5.08 -0.94 -9.86
N THR A 326 6.13 -0.64 -9.09
CA THR A 326 6.77 -1.61 -8.18
C THR A 326 5.77 -2.17 -7.17
N LEU A 327 4.95 -1.32 -6.55
CA LEU A 327 3.88 -1.74 -5.65
C LEU A 327 2.86 -2.63 -6.36
N ALA A 328 2.41 -2.25 -7.56
CA ALA A 328 1.45 -3.02 -8.32
C ALA A 328 1.97 -4.42 -8.68
N VAL A 329 3.25 -4.53 -9.10
CA VAL A 329 3.91 -5.82 -9.37
C VAL A 329 3.94 -6.66 -8.09
N ALA A 330 4.41 -6.08 -6.98
CA ALA A 330 4.48 -6.79 -5.70
C ALA A 330 3.12 -7.27 -5.21
N MET A 331 2.09 -6.42 -5.29
CA MET A 331 0.72 -6.75 -4.91
C MET A 331 0.11 -7.82 -5.79
N LEU A 332 0.35 -7.81 -7.11
CA LEU A 332 -0.15 -8.84 -8.01
C LEU A 332 0.34 -10.23 -7.57
N PHE A 333 1.66 -10.40 -7.41
CA PHE A 333 2.23 -11.68 -7.02
C PHE A 333 1.83 -12.09 -5.60
N PHE A 334 1.79 -11.14 -4.67
CA PHE A 334 1.26 -11.38 -3.33
C PHE A 334 -0.18 -11.92 -3.37
N VAL A 335 -1.05 -11.29 -4.16
CA VAL A 335 -2.45 -11.69 -4.31
C VAL A 335 -2.56 -13.09 -4.93
N VAL A 336 -1.87 -13.30 -6.06
CA VAL A 336 -1.87 -14.57 -6.78
C VAL A 336 -1.35 -15.70 -5.90
N SER A 337 -0.27 -15.46 -5.15
CA SER A 337 0.34 -16.48 -4.30
C SER A 337 -0.64 -17.05 -3.27
N HIS A 338 -1.43 -16.21 -2.61
CA HIS A 338 -2.38 -16.70 -1.60
C HIS A 338 -3.70 -17.17 -2.19
N VAL A 339 -4.19 -16.59 -3.30
CA VAL A 339 -5.43 -17.03 -3.96
C VAL A 339 -5.23 -18.38 -4.64
N ALA A 340 -4.14 -18.52 -5.40
CA ALA A 340 -3.79 -19.77 -6.07
C ALA A 340 -3.12 -20.79 -5.14
N ARG A 341 -2.74 -20.38 -3.92
CA ARG A 341 -1.98 -21.18 -2.94
C ARG A 341 -0.73 -21.79 -3.56
N MET A 342 0.00 -20.97 -4.31
CA MET A 342 1.18 -21.36 -5.07
C MET A 342 2.33 -20.42 -4.75
N ASP A 343 3.55 -20.94 -4.73
CA ASP A 343 4.73 -20.10 -4.66
C ASP A 343 4.89 -19.34 -5.98
N THR A 344 5.04 -18.03 -5.87
CA THR A 344 5.20 -17.14 -7.03
C THR A 344 6.52 -16.39 -6.99
N ILE A 345 7.44 -16.73 -6.08
CA ILE A 345 8.68 -16.00 -5.85
C ILE A 345 9.55 -15.93 -7.11
N PHE A 346 9.61 -17.02 -7.89
CA PHE A 346 10.37 -17.06 -9.13
C PHE A 346 9.77 -16.12 -10.20
N GLY A 347 8.44 -16.15 -10.38
CA GLY A 347 7.72 -15.23 -11.26
C GLY A 347 7.89 -13.76 -10.84
N PHE A 348 7.80 -13.48 -9.54
CA PHE A 348 8.05 -12.16 -8.95
C PHE A 348 9.47 -11.66 -9.26
N ASN A 349 10.49 -12.50 -9.04
CA ASN A 349 11.88 -12.14 -9.31
C ASN A 349 12.13 -11.90 -10.81
N LEU A 350 11.57 -12.76 -11.68
CA LEU A 350 11.65 -12.60 -13.13
C LEU A 350 10.99 -11.29 -13.58
N SER A 351 9.82 -10.94 -13.05
CA SER A 351 9.17 -9.66 -13.36
C SER A 351 10.04 -8.47 -13.02
N PHE A 352 10.67 -8.44 -11.85
CA PHE A 352 11.56 -7.33 -11.48
C PHE A 352 12.88 -7.31 -12.25
N ALA A 353 13.45 -8.47 -12.56
CA ALA A 353 14.63 -8.58 -13.42
C ALA A 353 14.33 -8.07 -14.84
N ALA A 354 13.18 -8.48 -15.41
CA ALA A 354 12.71 -7.97 -16.69
C ALA A 354 12.50 -6.46 -16.61
N LEU A 355 11.81 -5.95 -15.59
CA LEU A 355 11.56 -4.51 -15.39
C LEU A 355 12.87 -3.71 -15.36
N ALA A 356 13.89 -4.17 -14.64
CA ALA A 356 15.22 -3.56 -14.63
C ALA A 356 15.84 -3.49 -16.03
N ALA A 357 15.74 -4.58 -16.80
CA ALA A 357 16.24 -4.62 -18.18
C ALA A 357 15.45 -3.69 -19.12
N GLY A 358 14.12 -3.60 -18.95
CA GLY A 358 13.27 -2.66 -19.69
C GLY A 358 13.59 -1.20 -19.37
N ILE A 359 13.79 -0.86 -18.09
CA ILE A 359 14.25 0.47 -17.67
C ILE A 359 15.58 0.78 -18.36
N SER A 360 16.57 -0.09 -18.23
CA SER A 360 17.88 0.14 -18.86
C SER A 360 17.81 0.21 -20.38
N GLY A 361 16.99 -0.60 -21.03
CA GLY A 361 16.79 -0.56 -22.47
C GLY A 361 16.29 0.78 -22.96
N ARG A 362 15.39 1.41 -22.20
CA ARG A 362 14.89 2.77 -22.46
C ARG A 362 15.99 3.83 -22.41
N PHE A 363 16.96 3.69 -21.52
CA PHE A 363 18.06 4.65 -21.36
C PHE A 363 19.32 4.28 -22.17
N SER A 364 19.40 3.06 -22.70
CA SER A 364 20.58 2.59 -23.42
C SER A 364 20.82 3.35 -24.73
N LYS A 365 22.07 3.79 -24.91
CA LYS A 365 22.55 4.47 -26.13
C LYS A 365 23.16 3.51 -27.14
N THR A 366 23.76 2.41 -26.67
CA THR A 366 24.56 1.47 -27.45
C THR A 366 24.15 0.03 -27.17
N MET A 367 24.25 -0.83 -28.19
CA MET A 367 23.85 -2.24 -28.08
C MET A 367 24.60 -2.97 -26.96
N TRP A 368 25.90 -2.72 -26.77
CA TRP A 368 26.69 -3.40 -25.74
C TRP A 368 26.21 -3.09 -24.31
N ARG A 369 25.75 -1.86 -24.02
CA ARG A 369 25.20 -1.50 -22.69
C ARG A 369 23.88 -2.21 -22.45
N LEU A 370 23.07 -2.36 -23.49
CA LEU A 370 21.83 -3.13 -23.44
C LEU A 370 22.12 -4.60 -23.10
N LEU A 371 23.07 -5.21 -23.83
CA LEU A 371 23.48 -6.60 -23.61
C LEU A 371 24.08 -6.82 -22.22
N LEU A 372 24.89 -5.88 -21.72
CA LEU A 372 25.43 -5.94 -20.37
C LEU A 372 24.33 -5.96 -19.30
N VAL A 373 23.30 -5.11 -19.43
CA VAL A 373 22.21 -5.11 -18.45
C VAL A 373 21.35 -6.37 -18.56
N ILE A 374 21.08 -6.87 -19.77
CA ILE A 374 20.39 -8.14 -19.95
C ILE A 374 21.16 -9.26 -19.23
N ALA A 375 22.48 -9.30 -19.37
CA ALA A 375 23.34 -10.28 -18.70
C ALA A 375 23.29 -10.13 -17.16
N ILE A 376 23.35 -8.91 -16.63
CA ILE A 376 23.27 -8.66 -15.17
C ILE A 376 21.90 -9.05 -14.62
N ALA A 377 20.80 -8.64 -15.27
CA ALA A 377 19.45 -8.95 -14.85
C ALA A 377 19.19 -10.47 -14.88
N TRP A 378 19.67 -11.14 -15.93
CA TRP A 378 19.59 -12.59 -16.04
C TRP A 378 20.43 -13.30 -14.99
N ALA A 379 21.66 -12.83 -14.71
CA ALA A 379 22.51 -13.39 -13.67
C ALA A 379 21.89 -13.22 -12.28
N ALA A 380 21.36 -12.04 -11.95
CA ALA A 380 20.71 -11.77 -10.67
C ALA A 380 19.50 -12.68 -10.42
N MET A 381 18.69 -12.92 -11.46
CA MET A 381 17.59 -13.88 -11.39
C MET A 381 18.11 -15.31 -11.25
N SER A 382 19.07 -15.71 -12.10
CA SER A 382 19.55 -17.08 -12.20
C SER A 382 20.29 -17.53 -10.95
N ILE A 383 21.07 -16.66 -10.29
CA ILE A 383 21.75 -16.99 -9.03
C ILE A 383 20.73 -17.45 -7.97
N ARG A 384 19.63 -16.72 -7.83
CA ARG A 384 18.58 -17.08 -6.86
C ARG A 384 17.85 -18.37 -7.25
N THR A 385 17.60 -18.59 -8.54
CA THR A 385 16.99 -19.84 -9.03
C THR A 385 17.91 -21.05 -8.81
N TYR A 386 19.19 -20.94 -9.14
CA TYR A 386 20.15 -22.04 -9.01
C TYR A 386 20.55 -22.34 -7.57
N TRP A 387 20.57 -21.34 -6.69
CA TRP A 387 20.76 -21.58 -5.25
C TRP A 387 19.56 -22.24 -4.59
N ALA A 388 18.34 -21.97 -5.06
CA ALA A 388 17.13 -22.58 -4.50
C ALA A 388 16.92 -24.02 -4.98
N GLU A 389 17.28 -24.33 -6.23
CA GLU A 389 16.86 -25.57 -6.91
C GLU A 389 18.00 -26.57 -7.20
N GLU A 390 19.16 -26.44 -6.55
CA GLU A 390 20.31 -27.35 -6.69
C GLU A 390 20.70 -27.70 -8.15
N GLN A 391 20.55 -26.76 -9.09
CA GLN A 391 20.81 -26.98 -10.52
C GLN A 391 19.92 -28.04 -11.21
N SER A 392 18.64 -28.09 -10.83
CA SER A 392 17.64 -28.92 -11.51
C SER A 392 17.44 -28.55 -13.00
N ARG A 393 16.92 -29.52 -13.77
CA ARG A 393 16.55 -29.30 -15.19
C ARG A 393 15.48 -28.21 -15.33
N ASP A 394 14.56 -28.13 -14.37
CA ASP A 394 13.46 -27.17 -14.37
C ASP A 394 13.97 -25.75 -14.13
N ALA A 395 14.96 -25.58 -13.24
CA ALA A 395 15.67 -24.32 -13.06
C ALA A 395 16.37 -23.84 -14.34
N LEU A 396 16.98 -24.77 -15.10
CA LEU A 396 17.61 -24.44 -16.37
C LEU A 396 16.59 -24.00 -17.42
N VAL A 397 15.46 -24.71 -17.55
CA VAL A 397 14.37 -24.32 -18.46
C VAL A 397 13.81 -22.96 -18.08
N PHE A 398 13.54 -22.73 -16.79
CA PHE A 398 13.05 -21.45 -16.28
C PHE A 398 14.02 -20.31 -16.59
N THR A 399 15.32 -20.48 -16.35
CA THR A 399 16.31 -19.43 -16.58
C THR A 399 16.48 -19.08 -18.06
N LEU A 400 16.38 -20.06 -18.97
CA LEU A 400 16.42 -19.83 -20.42
C LEU A 400 15.15 -19.12 -20.94
N VAL A 401 13.97 -19.55 -20.49
CA VAL A 401 12.71 -18.88 -20.85
C VAL A 401 12.67 -17.47 -20.26
N GLY A 402 13.14 -17.32 -19.02
CA GLY A 402 13.28 -16.03 -18.34
C GLY A 402 14.19 -15.07 -19.10
N LEU A 403 15.32 -15.54 -19.65
CA LEU A 403 16.20 -14.74 -20.50
C LEU A 403 15.44 -14.18 -21.71
N ALA A 404 14.62 -14.98 -22.39
CA ALA A 404 13.83 -14.51 -23.52
C ALA A 404 12.85 -13.39 -23.11
N GLY A 405 12.22 -13.52 -21.94
CA GLY A 405 11.38 -12.47 -21.35
C GLY A 405 12.15 -11.18 -21.04
N ILE A 406 13.33 -11.30 -20.42
CA ILE A 406 14.22 -10.16 -20.10
C ILE A 406 14.66 -9.44 -21.39
N VAL A 407 15.07 -10.18 -22.43
CA VAL A 407 15.44 -9.63 -23.74
C VAL A 407 14.26 -8.90 -24.39
N ALA A 408 13.06 -9.52 -24.37
CA ALA A 408 11.86 -8.91 -24.93
C ALA A 408 11.53 -7.58 -24.24
N LEU A 409 11.62 -7.52 -22.90
CA LEU A 409 11.32 -6.28 -22.18
C LEU A 409 12.41 -5.22 -22.36
N ALA A 410 13.67 -5.61 -22.45
CA ALA A 410 14.77 -4.72 -22.80
C ALA A 410 14.56 -4.09 -24.20
N GLY A 411 14.12 -4.89 -25.17
CA GLY A 411 13.73 -4.44 -26.50
C GLY A 411 12.54 -3.48 -26.48
N ALA A 412 11.49 -3.79 -25.72
CA ALA A 412 10.35 -2.89 -25.53
C ALA A 412 10.78 -1.55 -24.92
N GLY A 413 11.63 -1.58 -23.89
CA GLY A 413 12.25 -0.39 -23.31
C GLY A 413 12.99 0.44 -24.36
N TRP A 414 13.82 -0.20 -25.17
CA TRP A 414 14.58 0.45 -26.25
C TRP A 414 13.68 1.08 -27.31
N MET A 415 12.58 0.43 -27.71
CA MET A 415 11.58 1.01 -28.61
C MET A 415 10.89 2.23 -27.99
N LEU A 416 10.56 2.14 -26.70
CA LEU A 416 9.94 3.24 -25.95
C LEU A 416 10.90 4.43 -25.76
N ARG A 417 12.21 4.31 -26.03
CA ARG A 417 13.19 5.40 -25.91
C ARG A 417 12.84 6.64 -26.73
N ARG A 418 12.20 6.45 -27.89
CA ARG A 418 11.87 7.51 -28.87
C ARG A 418 10.47 8.10 -28.72
N ASN A 419 9.55 7.38 -28.09
CA ASN A 419 8.18 7.84 -27.89
C ASN A 419 8.02 8.42 -26.49
N ASP A 420 7.63 9.70 -26.43
CA ASP A 420 7.15 10.36 -25.22
C ASP A 420 5.74 9.86 -24.87
N TYR A 421 5.60 8.56 -24.60
CA TYR A 421 4.41 8.06 -23.93
C TYR A 421 4.31 8.76 -22.58
N GLY A 422 3.12 9.28 -22.25
CA GLY A 422 2.93 10.04 -21.00
C GLY A 422 3.26 9.25 -19.72
N ARG A 423 3.36 7.92 -19.77
CA ARG A 423 3.62 7.03 -18.61
C ARG A 423 4.33 5.73 -19.01
N PRO A 424 5.64 5.77 -19.34
CA PRO A 424 6.39 4.61 -19.83
C PRO A 424 6.50 3.47 -18.81
N TRP A 425 6.51 3.80 -17.51
CA TRP A 425 6.63 2.82 -16.42
C TRP A 425 5.42 1.90 -16.34
N MET A 426 4.21 2.37 -16.65
CA MET A 426 3.01 1.53 -16.61
C MET A 426 3.05 0.44 -17.69
N VAL A 427 3.54 0.77 -18.88
CA VAL A 427 3.71 -0.19 -19.99
C VAL A 427 4.77 -1.22 -19.64
N LEU A 428 5.95 -0.77 -19.20
CA LEU A 428 7.02 -1.68 -18.79
C LEU A 428 6.60 -2.54 -17.59
N GLY A 429 5.88 -1.97 -16.63
CA GLY A 429 5.29 -2.67 -15.50
C GLY A 429 4.34 -3.78 -15.93
N GLY A 430 3.32 -3.45 -16.72
CA GLY A 430 2.33 -4.42 -17.20
C GLY A 430 2.96 -5.55 -18.02
N LEU A 431 3.90 -5.24 -18.91
CA LEU A 431 4.64 -6.25 -19.66
C LEU A 431 5.52 -7.12 -18.74
N SER A 432 6.18 -6.53 -17.74
CA SER A 432 6.98 -7.28 -16.77
C SER A 432 6.14 -8.26 -15.94
N MET A 433 4.92 -7.86 -15.55
CA MET A 433 3.95 -8.73 -14.88
C MET A 433 3.54 -9.89 -15.77
N ALA A 434 3.21 -9.61 -17.04
CA ALA A 434 2.81 -10.63 -17.99
C ALA A 434 3.92 -11.68 -18.21
N ILE A 435 5.18 -11.25 -18.30
CA ILE A 435 6.34 -12.15 -18.41
C ILE A 435 6.46 -13.07 -17.19
N GLY A 436 6.42 -12.50 -15.98
CA GLY A 436 6.54 -13.31 -14.75
C GLY A 436 5.35 -14.24 -14.54
N PHE A 437 4.14 -13.79 -14.89
CA PHE A 437 2.93 -14.61 -14.80
C PHE A 437 2.94 -15.77 -15.80
N ALA A 438 3.39 -15.54 -17.04
CA ALA A 438 3.53 -16.58 -18.05
C ALA A 438 4.57 -17.65 -17.68
N ALA A 439 5.52 -17.32 -16.80
CA ALA A 439 6.53 -18.24 -16.31
C ALA A 439 6.10 -19.06 -15.09
N LEU A 440 4.96 -18.74 -14.45
CA LEU A 440 4.49 -19.46 -13.26
C LEU A 440 4.31 -20.97 -13.45
N PRO A 441 3.79 -21.48 -14.59
CA PRO A 441 3.68 -22.92 -14.80
C PRO A 441 5.04 -23.64 -14.82
N LEU A 442 6.11 -22.93 -15.24
CA LEU A 442 7.47 -23.47 -15.25
C LEU A 442 8.08 -23.50 -13.85
N SER A 443 7.59 -22.65 -12.94
CA SER A 443 8.02 -22.63 -11.54
C SER A 443 7.17 -23.45 -10.59
N ALA A 444 6.06 -24.03 -11.05
CA ALA A 444 5.18 -24.83 -10.20
C ALA A 444 5.79 -26.15 -9.72
N GLY A 445 6.80 -26.67 -10.43
CA GLY A 445 7.56 -27.87 -10.04
C GLY A 445 8.85 -27.57 -9.26
N MET A 446 9.20 -26.29 -9.10
CA MET A 446 10.39 -25.84 -8.40
C MET A 446 10.03 -25.62 -6.92
N SER A 447 10.58 -26.45 -6.03
CA SER A 447 10.37 -26.34 -4.59
C SER A 447 11.36 -25.37 -3.96
N THR A 448 10.85 -24.30 -3.34
CA THR A 448 11.66 -23.53 -2.40
C THR A 448 12.02 -24.39 -1.19
N PRO A 449 13.29 -24.37 -0.72
CA PRO A 449 13.71 -25.12 0.47
C PRO A 449 13.09 -24.58 1.76
#